data_AF-A0A7V9T465-F1
#
_entry.id   AF-A0A7V9T465-F1
#
_cell.length_a   1.000
_cell.length_b   1.000
_cell.length_c   1.000
_cell.angle_alpha   90.00
_cell.angle_beta   90.00
_cell.angle_gamma   90.00
#
_symmetry.space_group_name_H-M   'P 1'
#
loop_
_entity.id
_entity.type
_entity.pdbx_description
1 polymer ?
#
loop_
_entity_poly.entity_id
_entity_poly.type
_entity_poly.pdbx_seq_one_letter_code
_entity_poly.pdbx_strand_id
1 'polypeptide(L)' 'MDLARLDDQPRGVEAPAELASTLAGDPEAEAIFGELSFTHRTEYASWVAEAKRGGTRSQRAANAIRMLREEVRTPT' A
#
# COMPACT_ATOMS: atom_id res chain seq x y z
N MET A 1 -28.58 19.66 8.72
CA MET A 1 -27.35 19.59 9.52
C MET A 1 -26.77 18.21 9.27
N ASP A 2 -25.89 18.08 8.27
CA ASP A 2 -24.43 18.19 8.43
C ASP A 2 -23.91 17.09 9.39
N LEU A 3 -23.07 16.13 9.02
CA LEU A 3 -22.11 16.00 7.92
C LEU A 3 -21.99 14.52 7.56
N ALA A 4 -22.13 14.20 6.27
CA ALA A 4 -21.62 12.96 5.72
C ALA A 4 -20.10 12.94 5.89
N ARG A 5 -19.61 12.39 7.02
CA ARG A 5 -18.20 12.05 7.22
C ARG A 5 -17.91 10.67 6.61
N LEU A 6 -18.20 10.51 5.33
CA LEU A 6 -17.69 9.39 4.55
C LEU A 6 -17.05 9.91 3.26
N ASP A 7 -16.20 10.91 3.40
CA ASP A 7 -15.24 11.32 2.39
C ASP A 7 -13.82 11.15 2.97
N ASP A 8 -13.50 9.93 3.39
CA ASP A 8 -12.11 9.44 3.49
C ASP A 8 -11.93 8.26 2.52
N GLN A 9 -12.55 8.34 1.35
CA GLN A 9 -11.95 7.70 0.18
C GLN A 9 -11.16 8.81 -0.49
N PRO A 10 -9.85 8.95 -0.21
CA PRO A 10 -9.05 9.64 -1.18
C PRO A 10 -9.32 8.92 -2.50
N ARG A 11 -9.60 9.67 -3.56
CA ARG A 11 -9.40 9.17 -4.94
C ARG A 11 -7.89 8.95 -5.19
N GLY A 12 -7.20 8.43 -4.19
CA GLY A 12 -5.82 8.06 -4.19
C GLY A 12 -5.74 6.71 -4.86
N VAL A 13 -4.73 6.61 -5.73
CA VAL A 13 -4.28 5.41 -6.42
C VAL A 13 -4.75 4.15 -5.70
N GLU A 14 -5.75 3.48 -6.25
CA GLU A 14 -6.14 2.15 -5.80
C GLU A 14 -4.87 1.29 -5.81
N ALA A 15 -4.57 0.64 -4.68
CA ALA A 15 -3.33 -0.12 -4.56
C ALA A 15 -3.25 -1.13 -5.71
N PRO A 16 -2.09 -1.28 -6.39
CA PRO A 16 -1.93 -2.27 -7.43
C PRO A 16 -2.37 -3.65 -6.94
N ALA A 17 -3.02 -4.43 -7.79
CA ALA A 17 -3.57 -5.73 -7.43
C ALA A 17 -2.53 -6.64 -6.76
N GLU A 18 -1.28 -6.55 -7.17
CA GLU A 18 -0.15 -7.27 -6.59
C GLU A 18 0.08 -6.86 -5.12
N LEU A 19 0.06 -5.57 -4.80
CA LEU A 19 0.24 -5.07 -3.44
C LEU A 19 -0.96 -5.44 -2.56
N ALA A 20 -2.17 -5.21 -3.05
CA ALA A 20 -3.40 -5.55 -2.33
C ALA A 20 -3.49 -7.05 -2.02
N SER A 21 -3.20 -7.90 -3.02
CA SER A 21 -3.21 -9.36 -2.83
C SER A 21 -2.13 -9.84 -1.85
N THR A 22 -0.98 -9.16 -1.80
CA THR A 22 0.10 -9.56 -0.87
C THR A 22 -0.23 -9.12 0.55
N LEU A 23 -0.78 -7.91 0.74
CA LEU A 23 -1.24 -7.42 2.04
C LEU A 23 -2.34 -8.31 2.63
N ALA A 24 -3.33 -8.71 1.82
CA ALA A 24 -4.39 -9.62 2.26
C ALA A 24 -3.87 -11.00 2.73
N GLY A 25 -2.65 -11.38 2.35
CA GLY A 25 -1.98 -12.61 2.80
C GLY A 25 -1.15 -12.44 4.08
N ASP A 26 -0.95 -11.21 4.55
CA ASP A 26 -0.14 -10.87 5.73
C ASP A 26 -0.87 -9.84 6.60
N PRO A 27 -1.69 -10.30 7.57
CA PRO A 27 -2.51 -9.41 8.41
C PRO A 27 -1.70 -8.41 9.26
N GLU A 28 -0.46 -8.75 9.60
CA GLU A 28 0.45 -7.87 10.35
C GLU A 28 0.87 -6.70 9.46
N ALA A 29 1.36 -6.99 8.25
CA ALA A 29 1.72 -5.96 7.29
C ALA A 29 0.51 -5.13 6.82
N GLU A 30 -0.67 -5.75 6.67
CA GLU A 30 -1.92 -5.04 6.34
C GLU A 30 -2.29 -4.01 7.42
N ALA A 31 -2.20 -4.39 8.70
CA ALA A 31 -2.46 -3.48 9.81
C ALA A 31 -1.47 -2.31 9.82
N ILE A 32 -0.17 -2.59 9.72
CA ILE A 32 0.88 -1.54 9.68
C ILE A 32 0.65 -0.60 8.49
N PHE A 33 0.35 -1.15 7.31
CA PHE A 33 0.03 -0.36 6.12
C PHE A 33 -1.20 0.53 6.32
N GLY A 34 -2.24 0.02 7.00
CA GLY A 34 -3.45 0.76 7.34
C GLY A 34 -3.22 1.94 8.28
N GLU A 35 -2.23 1.85 9.17
CA GLU A 35 -1.84 2.92 10.08
C GLU A 35 -0.99 4.02 9.41
N LEU A 36 -0.41 3.75 8.24
CA LEU A 36 0.39 4.73 7.52
C LEU A 36 -0.45 5.92 7.06
N SER A 37 0.19 7.10 7.04
CA SER A 37 -0.39 8.30 6.45
C SER A 37 -0.74 8.07 4.97
N PHE A 38 -1.69 8.85 4.45
CA PHE A 38 -2.08 8.78 3.04
C PHE A 38 -0.88 8.88 2.08
N THR A 39 0.09 9.75 2.38
CA THR A 39 1.31 9.92 1.59
C THR A 39 2.11 8.63 1.51
N HIS A 40 2.44 8.03 2.65
CA HIS A 40 3.24 6.80 2.69
C HIS A 40 2.53 5.62 2.01
N ARG A 41 1.20 5.48 2.19
CA ARG A 41 0.40 4.47 1.46
C ARG A 41 0.49 4.67 -0.05
N THR A 42 0.40 5.91 -0.51
CA THR A 42 0.51 6.25 -1.95
C THR A 42 1.92 6.03 -2.48
N GLU A 43 2.96 6.27 -1.69
CA GLU A 43 4.36 5.99 -2.08
C GLU A 43 4.58 4.49 -2.32
N TYR A 44 4.11 3.63 -1.40
CA TYR A 44 4.14 2.18 -1.59
C TYR A 44 3.36 1.73 -2.83
N ALA A 45 2.13 2.23 -3.00
CA ALA A 45 1.31 1.91 -4.17
C ALA A 45 1.98 2.35 -5.48
N SER A 46 2.55 3.55 -5.51
CA SER A 46 3.23 4.10 -6.69
C SER A 46 4.52 3.35 -7.00
N TRP A 47 5.35 3.07 -5.99
CA TRP A 47 6.58 2.30 -6.16
C TRP A 47 6.31 0.92 -6.74
N VAL A 48 5.26 0.22 -6.29
CA VAL A 48 4.85 -1.06 -6.91
C VAL A 48 4.36 -0.83 -8.34
N ALA A 49 3.47 0.15 -8.58
CA ALA A 49 2.87 0.44 -9.88
C ALA A 49 3.89 0.83 -10.97
N GLU A 50 4.93 1.58 -10.60
CA GLU A 50 5.98 2.08 -11.50
C GLU A 50 6.77 0.96 -12.19
N ALA A 51 6.77 -0.25 -11.63
CA ALA A 51 7.43 -1.37 -12.27
C ALA A 51 6.67 -1.78 -13.54
N LYS A 52 7.33 -1.67 -14.70
CA LYS A 52 6.70 -1.92 -16.02
C LYS A 52 6.34 -3.38 -16.26
N ARG A 53 7.05 -4.31 -15.62
CA ARG A 53 6.84 -5.77 -15.75
C ARG A 53 6.03 -6.27 -14.56
N GLY A 54 5.00 -7.08 -14.82
CA GLY A 54 4.17 -7.69 -13.77
C GLY A 54 5.01 -8.46 -12.73
N GLY A 55 5.99 -9.26 -13.17
CA GLY A 55 6.88 -9.97 -12.25
C GLY A 55 7.70 -9.06 -11.33
N THR A 56 8.05 -7.84 -11.77
CA THR A 56 8.71 -6.85 -10.91
C THR A 56 7.73 -6.18 -9.96
N ARG A 57 6.45 -5.99 -10.36
CA ARG A 57 5.40 -5.54 -9.43
C ARG A 57 5.19 -6.54 -8.30
N SER A 58 5.10 -7.83 -8.62
CA SER A 58 4.98 -8.89 -7.59
C SER A 58 6.19 -8.92 -6.66
N GLN A 59 7.42 -8.75 -7.18
CA GLN A 59 8.62 -8.65 -6.35
C GLN A 59 8.60 -7.42 -5.44
N ARG A 60 8.21 -6.25 -5.96
CA ARG A 60 8.07 -5.04 -5.14
C ARG A 60 6.97 -5.18 -4.09
N ALA A 61 5.85 -5.81 -4.42
CA ALA A 61 4.79 -6.10 -3.45
C ALA A 61 5.28 -7.01 -2.32
N ALA A 62 6.02 -8.07 -2.63
CA ALA A 62 6.65 -8.92 -1.60
C ALA A 62 7.68 -8.15 -0.75
N ASN A 63 8.49 -7.28 -1.37
CA ASN A 63 9.41 -6.43 -0.63
C ASN A 63 8.69 -5.41 0.27
N ALA A 64 7.54 -4.89 -0.15
CA ALA A 64 6.74 -3.98 0.66
C ALA A 64 6.31 -4.66 1.97
N ILE A 65 5.88 -5.93 1.93
CA ILE A 65 5.55 -6.69 3.14
C ILE A 65 6.75 -6.77 4.09
N ARG A 66 7.94 -7.10 3.57
CA ARG A 66 9.16 -7.14 4.39
C ARG A 66 9.45 -5.78 5.03
N MET A 67 9.37 -4.70 4.27
CA MET A 67 9.62 -3.34 4.74
C MET A 67 8.61 -2.89 5.80
N LEU A 68 7.33 -3.20 5.61
CA LEU A 68 6.27 -2.88 6.56
C LEU A 68 6.48 -3.59 7.90
N ARG A 69 6.89 -4.87 7.86
CA ARG A 69 7.23 -5.63 9.08
C ARG A 69 8.49 -5.13 9.78
N GLU A 70 9.36 -4.44 9.05
CA GLU A 70 10.52 -3.70 9.58
C GLU A 70 10.14 -2.25 9.98
N GLU A 71 8.85 -1.91 9.99
CA GLU A 71 8.29 -0.58 10.31
C GLU A 71 8.80 0.55 9.40
N VAL A 72 9.27 0.22 8.20
CA VAL A 72 9.72 1.18 7.20
C VAL A 72 8.52 1.90 6.60
N ARG A 73 8.51 3.23 6.71
CA ARG A 73 7.37 4.07 6.31
C ARG A 73 7.33 4.40 4.82
N THR A 74 8.47 4.41 4.15
CA THR A 74 8.59 4.76 2.72
C THR A 74 9.42 3.68 2.01
N PRO A 75 8.97 3.15 0.87
CA PRO A 75 9.72 2.14 0.13
C PRO A 75 11.05 2.68 -0.41
N THR A 76 12.04 1.79 -0.55
CA THR A 76 13.36 2.09 -1.14
C THR A 76 13.67 1.21 -2.34
#